data_AF-A0AAJ5EFN6-F1
#
_entry.id   AF-A0AAJ5EFN6-F1
#
_cell.length_a   1.000
_cell.length_b   1.000
_cell.length_c   1.000
_cell.angle_alpha   90.00
_cell.angle_beta   90.00
_cell.angle_gamma   90.00
#
_symmetry.space_group_name_H-M   'P 1'
#
loop_
_entity.id
_entity.type
_entity.pdbx_description
1 polymer ?
#
loop_
_entity_poly.entity_id
_entity_poly.type
_entity_poly.pdbx_seq_one_letter_code
_entity_poly.pdbx_strand_id
1 'polypeptide(L)'
;MTNNVTKPPTITIRNLPRDKQIRIQELAKQSNKSMNTYLCDILSDIAERYEVKETESRYAELLQQTIEALNLSTAELQKNQQLINMLLGGNEDE
;
A
#
# COMPACT_ATOMS: atom_id res chain seq x y z
N MET A 1 -35.30 12.14 -20.09
CA MET A 1 -33.85 12.32 -19.85
C MET A 1 -33.17 11.03 -20.24
N THR A 2 -32.51 10.98 -21.41
CA THR A 2 -31.78 9.79 -21.86
C THR A 2 -30.38 9.86 -21.30
N ASN A 3 -30.07 8.98 -20.34
CA ASN A 3 -28.72 8.81 -19.81
C ASN A 3 -27.82 8.32 -20.94
N ASN A 4 -26.98 9.21 -21.47
CA ASN A 4 -25.87 8.83 -22.34
C ASN A 4 -24.84 8.09 -21.49
N VAL A 5 -24.93 6.76 -21.45
CA VAL A 5 -23.84 5.92 -20.94
C VAL A 5 -22.72 5.99 -21.98
N THR A 6 -21.80 6.93 -21.79
CA THR A 6 -20.58 7.03 -22.60
C THR A 6 -19.81 5.73 -22.48
N LYS A 7 -19.68 5.02 -23.60
CA LYS A 7 -18.87 3.80 -23.70
C LYS A 7 -17.45 4.12 -23.19
N PRO A 8 -16.89 3.31 -22.28
CA PRO A 8 -15.55 3.58 -21.75
C PRO A 8 -14.52 3.62 -22.89
N PRO A 9 -13.48 4.46 -22.76
CA PRO A 9 -12.47 4.61 -23.79
C PRO A 9 -11.75 3.27 -24.02
N THR A 10 -11.73 2.82 -25.28
CA THR A 10 -11.02 1.61 -25.68
C THR A 10 -9.57 1.93 -26.00
N ILE A 11 -8.63 1.26 -25.34
CA ILE A 11 -7.20 1.38 -25.59
C ILE A 11 -6.78 0.35 -26.65
N THR A 12 -6.00 0.78 -27.64
CA THR A 12 -5.42 -0.12 -28.65
C THR A 12 -3.91 -0.22 -28.42
N ILE A 13 -3.42 -1.42 -28.13
CA ILE A 13 -1.99 -1.69 -28.01
C ILE A 13 -1.45 -2.05 -29.40
N ARG A 14 -0.57 -1.21 -29.92
CA ARG A 14 0.10 -1.43 -31.23
C ARG A 14 1.48 -2.06 -31.02
N ASN A 15 2.00 -2.69 -32.06
CA ASN A 15 3.36 -3.26 -32.10
C ASN A 15 3.62 -4.34 -31.04
N LEU A 16 2.58 -5.06 -30.59
CA LEU A 16 2.75 -6.22 -29.72
C LEU A 16 3.45 -7.34 -30.52
N PRO A 17 4.58 -7.89 -30.05
CA PRO A 17 5.24 -9.00 -30.71
C PRO A 17 4.29 -10.19 -30.90
N ARG A 18 4.36 -10.82 -32.09
CA ARG A 18 3.40 -11.85 -32.49
C ARG A 18 3.41 -13.06 -31.54
N ASP A 19 4.59 -13.44 -31.05
CA ASP A 19 4.77 -14.50 -30.04
C ASP A 19 4.00 -14.18 -28.75
N LYS A 20 4.06 -12.93 -28.28
CA LYS A 20 3.32 -12.48 -27.09
C LYS A 20 1.82 -12.46 -27.35
N GLN A 21 1.40 -12.00 -28.52
CA GLN A 21 -0.01 -12.00 -28.90
C GLN A 21 -0.61 -13.40 -28.90
N ILE A 22 0.10 -14.37 -29.50
CA ILE A 22 -0.30 -15.78 -29.50
C ILE A 22 -0.38 -16.30 -28.06
N ARG A 23 0.66 -16.04 -27.26
CA ARG A 23 0.69 -16.51 -25.88
C ARG A 23 -0.46 -15.98 -25.04
N ILE A 24 -0.78 -14.70 -25.15
CA ILE A 24 -1.92 -14.09 -24.44
C ILE A 24 -3.23 -14.72 -24.91
N GLN A 25 -3.38 -14.98 -26.21
CA GLN A 25 -4.58 -15.62 -26.75
C GLN A 25 -4.75 -17.07 -26.25
N GLU A 26 -3.66 -17.83 -26.14
CA GLU A 26 -3.69 -19.18 -25.56
C GLU A 26 -4.11 -19.14 -24.10
N LEU A 27 -3.52 -18.25 -23.30
CA LEU A 27 -3.85 -18.11 -21.88
C LEU A 27 -5.30 -17.68 -21.68
N ALA A 28 -5.79 -16.73 -22.49
CA ALA A 28 -7.19 -16.32 -22.46
C ALA A 28 -8.14 -17.49 -22.76
N LYS A 29 -7.80 -18.34 -23.74
CA LYS A 29 -8.57 -19.56 -24.05
C LYS A 29 -8.55 -20.56 -22.90
N GLN A 30 -7.40 -20.79 -22.27
CA GLN A 30 -7.29 -21.69 -21.10
C GLN A 30 -8.17 -21.22 -19.93
N SER A 31 -8.36 -19.91 -19.80
CA SER A 31 -9.26 -19.31 -18.80
C SER A 31 -10.69 -19.12 -19.28
N ASN A 32 -11.09 -19.65 -20.46
CA ASN A 32 -12.41 -19.45 -21.08
C ASN A 32 -12.84 -17.98 -21.19
N LYS A 33 -11.89 -17.09 -21.49
CA LYS A 33 -12.11 -15.64 -21.59
C LYS A 33 -11.75 -15.12 -22.99
N SER A 34 -12.35 -13.99 -23.36
CA SER A 34 -11.87 -13.23 -24.51
C SER A 34 -10.48 -12.65 -24.20
N MET A 35 -9.67 -12.42 -25.23
CA MET A 35 -8.34 -11.81 -25.07
C MET A 35 -8.43 -10.45 -24.36
N ASN A 36 -9.44 -9.63 -24.68
CA ASN A 36 -9.65 -8.34 -24.04
C ASN A 36 -10.02 -8.50 -22.56
N THR A 37 -10.96 -9.41 -22.23
CA THR A 37 -11.34 -9.67 -20.84
C THR A 37 -10.13 -10.13 -20.03
N TYR A 38 -9.36 -11.06 -20.58
CA TYR A 38 -8.15 -11.57 -19.95
C TYR A 38 -7.11 -10.47 -19.68
N LEU A 39 -6.89 -9.58 -20.66
CA LEU A 39 -5.99 -8.44 -20.49
C LEU A 39 -6.52 -7.44 -19.46
N CYS A 40 -7.83 -7.17 -19.44
CA CYS A 40 -8.42 -6.31 -18.42
C CYS A 40 -8.21 -6.88 -17.02
N ASP A 41 -8.45 -8.18 -16.83
CA ASP A 41 -8.26 -8.82 -15.52
C ASP A 41 -6.81 -8.71 -15.04
N ILE A 42 -5.83 -8.98 -15.93
CA ILE A 42 -4.41 -8.82 -15.59
C ILE A 42 -4.06 -7.36 -15.27
N LEU A 43 -4.58 -6.41 -16.04
CA LEU A 43 -4.31 -4.99 -15.80
C LEU A 43 -4.92 -4.52 -14.47
N SER A 44 -6.13 -4.99 -14.13
CA SER A 44 -6.75 -4.75 -12.83
C SER A 44 -5.93 -5.35 -11.70
N ASP A 45 -5.53 -6.62 -11.82
CA ASP A 45 -4.69 -7.29 -10.81
C ASP A 45 -3.37 -6.54 -10.59
N ILE A 46 -2.76 -6.02 -11.64
CA ILE A 46 -1.51 -5.24 -11.55
C ILE A 46 -1.76 -3.88 -10.88
N ALA A 47 -2.83 -3.19 -11.26
CA ALA A 47 -3.19 -1.90 -10.69
C ALA A 47 -3.48 -2.01 -9.18
N GLU A 48 -4.29 -2.99 -8.79
CA GLU A 48 -4.64 -3.24 -7.39
C GLU A 48 -3.41 -3.67 -6.57
N ARG A 49 -2.54 -4.54 -7.11
CA ARG A 49 -1.30 -4.94 -6.43
C ARG A 49 -0.37 -3.75 -6.17
N TYR A 50 -0.32 -2.79 -7.08
CA TYR A 50 0.48 -1.59 -6.90
C TYR A 50 -0.09 -0.70 -5.78
N GLU A 51 -1.40 -0.49 -5.77
CA GLU A 51 -2.09 0.29 -4.72
C GLU A 51 -1.95 -0.35 -3.34
N VAL A 52 -2.08 -1.68 -3.24
CA VAL A 52 -1.86 -2.42 -2.00
C VAL A 52 -0.42 -2.25 -1.53
N LYS A 53 0.56 -2.41 -2.42
CA LYS A 53 1.98 -2.27 -2.08
C LYS A 53 2.33 -0.85 -1.63
N GLU A 54 1.76 0.18 -2.25
CA GLU A 54 1.94 1.57 -1.84
C GLU A 54 1.34 1.81 -0.45
N THR A 55 0.13 1.28 -0.21
CA THR A 55 -0.55 1.39 1.08
C THR A 55 0.22 0.68 2.19
N GLU A 56 0.74 -0.52 1.92
CA GLU A 56 1.61 -1.27 2.83
C GLU A 56 2.89 -0.50 3.16
N SER A 57 3.51 0.13 2.16
CA SER A 57 4.71 0.96 2.36
C SER A 57 4.41 2.15 3.28
N ARG A 58 3.30 2.86 3.05
CA ARG A 58 2.88 3.98 3.90
C ARG A 58 2.55 3.52 5.32
N TYR A 59 1.92 2.35 5.47
CA TYR A 59 1.63 1.78 6.79
C TYR A 59 2.90 1.41 7.55
N ALA A 60 3.91 0.86 6.86
CA ALA A 60 5.22 0.56 7.45
C ALA A 60 5.94 1.84 7.92
N GLU A 61 5.90 2.92 7.13
CA GLU A 61 6.45 4.23 7.52
C GLU A 61 5.75 4.80 8.76
N LEU A 62 4.41 4.73 8.80
CA LEU A 62 3.63 5.21 9.93
C LEU A 62 3.88 4.40 11.22
N LEU A 63 4.04 3.08 11.09
CA LEU A 63 4.46 2.21 12.20
C LEU A 63 5.82 2.63 12.74
N GLN A 64 6.79 2.89 11.85
CA GLN A 64 8.13 3.31 12.24
C GLN A 64 8.09 4.64 13.02
N GLN A 65 7.35 5.64 12.50
CA GLN A 65 7.17 6.92 13.19
C GLN A 65 6.50 6.77 14.56
N THR A 66 5.52 5.85 14.67
CA THR A 66 4.82 5.58 15.93
C THR A 66 5.75 4.95 16.97
N ILE A 67 6.60 4.00 16.54
CA ILE A 67 7.60 3.37 17.41
C ILE A 67 8.60 4.42 17.90
N GLU A 68 9.08 5.31 17.03
CA GLU A 68 9.99 6.38 17.39
C GLU A 68 9.36 7.34 18.41
N ALA A 69 8.10 7.75 18.20
CA ALA A 69 7.37 8.60 19.13
C ALA A 69 7.17 7.94 20.50
N LEU A 70 6.86 6.63 20.53
CA LEU A 70 6.73 5.86 21.78
C LEU A 70 8.06 5.75 22.53
N ASN A 71 9.16 5.55 21.81
CA ASN A 71 10.49 5.50 22.41
C ASN A 71 10.87 6.84 23.05
N LEU A 72 10.63 7.96 22.34
CA LEU A 72 10.85 9.29 22.87
C LEU A 72 9.99 9.58 24.11
N SER A 73 8.70 9.25 24.04
CA SER A 73 7.77 9.42 25.17
C SER A 73 8.22 8.62 26.39
N THR A 74 8.65 7.37 26.18
CA THR A 74 9.18 6.50 27.24
C THR A 74 10.44 7.09 27.88
N ALA A 75 11.36 7.64 27.07
CA ALA A 75 12.57 8.28 27.56
C ALA A 75 12.25 9.52 28.40
N GLU A 76 11.29 10.35 27.97
CA GLU A 76 10.85 11.52 28.74
C GLU A 76 10.16 11.13 30.05
N LEU A 77 9.34 10.09 30.06
CA LEU A 77 8.75 9.56 31.29
C LEU A 77 9.82 9.08 32.28
N GLN A 78 10.88 8.41 31.79
CA GLN A 78 12.00 8.00 32.63
C GLN A 78 12.75 9.21 33.23
N LYS A 79 13.00 10.26 32.44
CA LYS A 79 13.61 11.50 32.94
C LYS A 79 12.73 12.16 34.02
N ASN A 80 11.43 12.24 33.78
CA ASN A 80 10.49 12.79 34.75
C ASN A 80 10.46 11.98 36.05
N GLN A 81 10.50 10.65 35.95
CA GLN A 81 10.59 9.79 37.14
C GLN A 81 11.88 10.04 37.93
N GLN A 82 13.03 10.21 37.24
CA GLN A 82 14.30 10.55 37.89
C GLN A 82 14.22 11.91 38.58
N LEU A 83 13.64 12.92 37.95
CA LEU A 83 13.42 14.25 38.53
C LEU A 83 12.55 14.18 39.78
N ILE A 84 11.43 13.46 39.73
CA ILE A 84 10.55 13.24 40.88
C ILE A 84 11.30 12.57 42.02
N ASN A 85 12.08 11.52 41.73
CA ASN A 85 12.87 10.83 42.75
C ASN A 85 13.93 11.75 43.39
N MET A 86 14.56 12.64 42.63
CA MET A 86 15.51 13.63 43.16
C MET A 86 14.82 14.68 44.05
N LEU A 87 13.60 15.12 43.68
CA LEU A 87 12.83 16.09 44.45
C LEU A 87 12.24 15.49 45.75
N LEU A 88 11.83 14.22 45.71
CA LEU A 88 11.24 13.53 46.85
C LEU A 88 12.28 12.89 47.78
N GLY A 89 13.43 12.47 47.25
CA GLY A 89 14.53 11.84 48.01
C GLY A 89 15.55 12.81 48.61
N GLY A 90 15.36 14.13 48.43
CA GLY A 90 16.24 15.18 48.96
C GLY A 90 15.86 15.75 50.33
N ASN A 91 14.90 15.15 51.04
CA ASN A 91 14.38 15.65 52.33
C ASN A 91 14.51 14.64 53.49
N GLU A 92 15.46 13.70 53.44
CA GLU A 92 15.69 12.74 54.54
C GLU A 92 17.05 12.91 55.25
N ASP A 93 17.62 14.12 55.26
CA ASP A 93 18.77 14.44 56.12
C ASP A 93 18.55 15.79 56.84
N GLU A 94 17.69 15.80 57.86
CA GLU A 94 17.76 16.71 59.03
C GLU A 94 17.50 15.93 60.33
#